data_AF-A0A1A8G693-F1
#
_entry.id   AF-A0A1A8G693-F1
#
_cell.length_a   1.000
_cell.length_b   1.000
_cell.length_c   1.000
_cell.angle_alpha   90.00
_cell.angle_beta   90.00
_cell.angle_gamma   90.00
#
_symmetry.space_group_name_H-M   'P 1'
#
loop_
_entity.id
_entity.type
_entity.pdbx_description
1 polymer ?
#
loop_
_entity_poly.entity_id
_entity_poly.type
_entity_poly.pdbx_seq_one_letter_code
_entity_poly.pdbx_strand_id
1 'polypeptide(L)'
;GVCQGDGSSCSRVTGNFRRGASTLGYSFITQIPEGSWDIQIIERKKSADVLAVTDQAGNFFFNGAYKLDSPQNFHAAGTIFKYRRPMDVYETGIEYIVAKGPLDQAINILVWNQNGRTPYITYEYTVLRDSL
;
A
#
# COMPACT_ATOMS: atom_id res chain seq x y z
N GLY A 1 11.57 21.28 -2.60
CA GLY A 1 11.47 20.29 -1.51
C GLY A 1 10.76 20.95 -0.35
N VAL A 2 9.72 20.32 0.20
CA VAL A 2 8.95 20.88 1.33
C VAL A 2 9.02 19.95 2.55
N CYS A 3 10.21 19.38 2.81
CA CYS A 3 10.62 18.84 4.11
C CYS A 3 12.14 19.09 4.31
N GLN A 4 12.58 20.35 4.27
CA GLN A 4 14.00 20.72 4.45
C GLN A 4 14.24 21.77 5.56
N GLY A 5 13.43 21.75 6.62
CA GLY A 5 13.70 22.52 7.83
C GLY A 5 13.02 21.83 9.02
N ASP A 6 13.81 21.55 10.06
CA ASP A 6 13.48 21.09 11.43
C ASP A 6 12.45 19.95 11.67
N GLY A 7 11.81 19.40 10.63
CA GLY A 7 10.77 18.39 10.75
C GLY A 7 9.40 18.93 11.16
N SER A 8 9.19 20.26 11.22
CA SER A 8 7.91 20.86 11.64
C SER A 8 6.81 20.84 10.58
N SER A 9 7.17 20.86 9.29
CA SER A 9 6.26 21.02 8.15
C SER A 9 5.64 19.71 7.63
N CYS A 10 6.14 18.57 8.08
CA CYS A 10 5.76 17.25 7.58
C CYS A 10 5.38 16.33 8.76
N SER A 11 4.36 15.49 8.57
CA SER A 11 3.95 14.50 9.56
C SER A 11 4.04 13.10 8.98
N ARG A 12 4.62 12.18 9.76
CA ARG A 12 4.70 10.76 9.43
C ARG A 12 3.44 10.06 9.96
N VAL A 13 2.65 9.51 9.06
CA VAL A 13 1.48 8.70 9.38
C VAL A 13 1.89 7.23 9.35
N THR A 14 1.60 6.51 10.43
CA THR A 14 1.85 5.07 10.52
C THR A 14 0.58 4.36 10.97
N GLY A 15 0.44 3.10 10.58
CA GLY A 15 -0.65 2.27 11.06
C GLY A 15 -0.46 0.81 10.72
N ASN A 16 -1.41 0.00 11.18
CA ASN A 16 -1.43 -1.43 10.89
C ASN A 16 -2.85 -1.91 10.63
N PHE A 17 -2.92 -2.98 9.84
CA PHE A 17 -4.13 -3.72 9.55
C PHE A 17 -3.93 -5.16 10.01
N ARG A 18 -4.74 -5.56 11.00
CA ARG A 18 -4.75 -6.90 11.59
C ARG A 18 -6.16 -7.36 11.91
N ARG A 19 -7.06 -7.20 10.94
CA ARG A 19 -8.48 -7.58 11.08
C ARG A 19 -8.70 -8.92 10.38
N GLY A 20 -9.33 -9.88 11.07
CA GLY A 20 -9.80 -11.11 10.43
C GLY A 20 -10.90 -10.76 9.43
N ALA A 21 -10.83 -11.33 8.24
CA ALA A 21 -11.84 -11.10 7.23
C ALA A 21 -13.10 -11.90 7.62
N SER A 22 -14.24 -11.23 7.79
CA SER A 22 -15.53 -11.91 7.94
C SER A 22 -15.99 -12.54 6.62
N THR A 23 -15.40 -12.10 5.49
CA THR A 23 -15.68 -12.56 4.13
C THR A 23 -14.39 -12.57 3.31
N LEU A 24 -14.26 -13.51 2.35
CA LEU A 24 -13.14 -13.55 1.42
C LEU A 24 -13.24 -12.38 0.43
N GLY A 25 -12.09 -11.86 -0.03
CA GLY A 25 -12.03 -10.79 -1.03
C GLY A 25 -11.23 -9.58 -0.57
N TYR A 26 -11.47 -8.44 -1.22
CA TYR A 26 -10.74 -7.19 -0.94
C TYR A 26 -11.25 -6.53 0.33
N SER A 27 -10.33 -6.26 1.25
CA SER A 27 -10.57 -5.44 2.45
C SER A 27 -9.78 -4.14 2.35
N PHE A 28 -10.44 -3.03 2.64
CA PHE A 28 -9.80 -1.72 2.71
C PHE A 28 -8.85 -1.63 3.92
N ILE A 29 -7.62 -1.17 3.66
CA ILE A 29 -6.59 -0.96 4.69
C ILE A 29 -6.55 0.49 5.12
N THR A 30 -6.28 1.38 4.16
CA THR A 30 -6.12 2.81 4.39
C THR A 30 -6.21 3.57 3.07
N GLN A 31 -6.53 4.86 3.17
CA GLN A 31 -6.41 5.80 2.06
C GLN A 31 -5.15 6.63 2.29
N ILE A 32 -4.33 6.77 1.25
CA ILE A 32 -3.16 7.64 1.25
C ILE A 32 -3.53 8.88 0.45
N PRO A 33 -3.53 10.08 1.07
CA PRO A 33 -4.00 11.30 0.42
C PRO A 33 -3.02 11.78 -0.67
N GLU A 34 -3.55 12.60 -1.58
CA GLU A 34 -2.75 13.37 -2.54
C GLU A 34 -1.62 14.14 -1.82
N GLY A 35 -0.49 14.33 -2.50
CA GLY A 35 0.68 15.00 -1.96
C GLY A 35 1.54 14.11 -1.06
N SER A 36 1.07 12.92 -0.66
CA SER A 36 1.86 12.02 0.20
C SER A 36 3.14 11.52 -0.48
N TRP A 37 4.22 11.36 0.29
CA TRP A 37 5.49 10.79 -0.17
C TRP A 37 6.09 9.80 0.84
N ASP A 38 7.18 9.13 0.44
CA ASP A 38 7.86 8.10 1.25
C ASP A 38 6.89 7.01 1.74
N ILE A 39 6.15 6.44 0.79
CA ILE A 39 5.06 5.48 1.04
C ILE A 39 5.65 4.07 1.14
N GLN A 40 5.25 3.34 2.18
CA GLN A 40 5.61 1.95 2.40
C GLN A 40 4.41 1.17 2.92
N ILE A 41 4.08 0.05 2.28
CA ILE A 41 3.09 -0.92 2.71
C ILE A 41 3.76 -2.29 2.73
N ILE A 42 3.78 -2.94 3.88
CA ILE A 42 4.58 -4.15 4.11
C ILE A 42 3.74 -5.21 4.81
N GLU A 43 3.70 -6.41 4.23
CA GLU A 43 3.21 -7.61 4.89
C GLU A 43 4.19 -8.01 6.01
N ARG A 44 3.71 -8.18 7.23
CA ARG A 44 4.52 -8.55 8.41
C ARG A 44 4.48 -10.03 8.74
N LYS A 45 3.60 -10.79 8.10
CA LYS A 45 3.48 -12.24 8.25
C LYS A 45 3.18 -12.85 6.89
N LYS A 46 4.10 -13.67 6.37
CA LYS A 46 3.95 -14.37 5.08
C LYS A 46 2.58 -15.03 5.00
N SER A 47 1.82 -14.66 3.97
CA SER A 47 0.48 -15.16 3.72
C SER A 47 0.24 -15.34 2.22
N ALA A 48 -0.94 -15.86 1.89
CA ALA A 48 -1.42 -15.91 0.52
C ALA A 48 -2.12 -14.60 0.12
N ASP A 49 -2.27 -13.65 1.03
CA ASP A 49 -3.02 -12.42 0.77
C ASP A 49 -2.21 -11.50 -0.14
N VAL A 50 -2.91 -10.70 -0.95
CA VAL A 50 -2.29 -9.86 -1.99
C VAL A 50 -2.61 -8.39 -1.75
N LEU A 51 -1.60 -7.55 -1.69
CA LEU A 51 -1.76 -6.09 -1.64
C LEU A 51 -2.27 -5.57 -2.98
N ALA A 52 -3.25 -4.66 -2.95
CA ALA A 52 -3.79 -4.03 -4.14
C ALA A 52 -3.91 -2.51 -3.97
N VAL A 53 -3.88 -1.82 -5.10
CA VAL A 53 -3.92 -0.34 -5.15
C VAL A 53 -5.03 0.10 -6.10
N THR A 54 -5.90 0.99 -5.64
CA THR A 54 -6.94 1.61 -6.46
C THR A 54 -6.88 3.13 -6.35
N ASP A 55 -7.55 3.82 -7.25
CA ASP A 55 -7.98 5.19 -7.02
C ASP A 55 -9.10 5.26 -5.95
N GLN A 56 -9.59 6.46 -5.66
CA GLN A 56 -10.69 6.67 -4.71
C GLN A 56 -12.03 6.09 -5.19
N ALA A 57 -12.25 5.95 -6.50
CA ALA A 57 -13.46 5.39 -7.09
C ALA A 57 -13.47 3.85 -7.13
N GLY A 58 -12.35 3.21 -6.79
CA GLY A 58 -12.19 1.75 -6.78
C GLY A 58 -11.66 1.18 -8.10
N ASN A 59 -11.19 2.01 -9.04
CA ASN A 59 -10.52 1.54 -10.24
C ASN A 59 -9.10 1.07 -9.86
N PHE A 60 -8.77 -0.17 -10.20
CA PHE A 60 -7.49 -0.76 -9.85
C PHE A 60 -6.35 -0.20 -10.69
N PHE A 61 -5.30 0.24 -10.02
CA PHE A 61 -3.98 0.46 -10.62
C PHE A 61 -3.17 -0.84 -10.66
N PHE A 62 -3.34 -1.71 -9.65
CA PHE A 62 -2.52 -2.91 -9.51
C PHE A 62 -3.22 -4.00 -8.68
N ASN A 63 -3.00 -5.27 -9.02
CA ASN A 63 -3.56 -6.46 -8.37
C ASN A 63 -5.10 -6.41 -8.24
N GLY A 64 -5.77 -6.07 -9.35
CA GLY A 64 -7.22 -5.92 -9.45
C GLY A 64 -7.96 -7.13 -10.02
N ALA A 65 -9.28 -7.12 -9.91
CA ALA A 65 -10.16 -8.12 -10.51
C ALA A 65 -9.79 -9.58 -10.16
N TYR A 66 -9.26 -9.81 -8.95
CA TYR A 66 -8.82 -11.13 -8.48
C TYR A 66 -7.72 -11.74 -9.35
N LYS A 67 -6.89 -10.90 -9.98
CA LYS A 67 -5.71 -11.30 -10.75
C LYS A 67 -4.46 -10.76 -10.07
N LEU A 68 -3.47 -11.65 -9.94
CA LEU A 68 -2.15 -11.32 -9.42
C LEU A 68 -1.26 -10.86 -10.58
N ASP A 69 -0.83 -9.61 -10.52
CA ASP A 69 0.18 -9.07 -11.43
C ASP A 69 1.57 -9.55 -11.01
N SER A 70 2.46 -9.74 -12.00
CA SER A 70 3.85 -10.10 -11.71
C SER A 70 4.58 -8.96 -10.97
N PRO A 71 5.50 -9.27 -10.04
CA PRO A 71 6.33 -8.28 -9.35
C PRO A 71 7.02 -7.32 -10.34
N GLN A 72 6.69 -6.03 -10.27
CA GLN A 72 7.20 -5.02 -11.19
C GLN A 72 7.22 -3.61 -10.58
N ASN A 73 7.79 -2.67 -11.33
CA ASN A 73 7.56 -1.26 -11.08
C ASN A 73 6.43 -0.80 -12.00
N PHE A 74 5.51 0.02 -11.50
CA PHE A 74 4.38 0.53 -12.28
C PHE A 74 4.13 2.01 -11.99
N HIS A 75 3.57 2.71 -12.97
CA HIS A 75 3.20 4.12 -12.84
C HIS A 75 1.75 4.22 -12.38
N ALA A 76 1.52 4.99 -11.32
CA ALA A 76 0.19 5.31 -10.81
C ALA A 76 0.25 6.59 -9.98
N ALA A 77 -0.84 7.37 -9.96
CA ALA A 77 -0.99 8.58 -9.15
C ALA A 77 0.27 9.48 -9.15
N GLY A 78 0.78 9.80 -10.35
CA GLY A 78 1.90 10.73 -10.53
C GLY A 78 3.29 10.22 -10.15
N THR A 79 3.42 8.96 -9.70
CA THR A 79 4.71 8.41 -9.24
C THR A 79 4.94 6.97 -9.69
N ILE A 80 6.11 6.43 -9.35
CA ILE A 80 6.47 5.03 -9.60
C ILE A 80 6.34 4.24 -8.30
N PHE A 81 5.51 3.21 -8.35
CA PHE A 81 5.39 2.21 -7.32
C PHE A 81 6.30 1.03 -7.64
N LYS A 82 6.97 0.51 -6.61
CA LYS A 82 7.71 -0.76 -6.65
C LYS A 82 6.91 -1.79 -5.86
N TYR A 83 6.40 -2.80 -6.55
CA TYR A 83 5.74 -3.94 -5.94
C TYR A 83 6.64 -5.17 -6.00
N ARG A 84 6.86 -5.84 -4.87
CA ARG A 84 7.61 -7.10 -4.81
C ARG A 84 6.90 -8.09 -3.92
N ARG A 85 6.95 -9.35 -4.33
CA ARG A 85 6.37 -10.49 -3.64
C ARG A 85 7.20 -11.73 -4.00
N PRO A 86 7.42 -12.66 -3.05
CA PRO A 86 7.86 -14.01 -3.39
C PRO A 86 6.88 -14.69 -4.37
N MET A 87 7.37 -15.19 -5.50
CA MET A 87 6.57 -15.90 -6.50
C MET A 87 6.66 -17.41 -6.38
N ASP A 88 7.66 -17.91 -5.65
CA ASP A 88 7.85 -19.32 -5.34
C ASP A 88 7.69 -19.59 -3.83
N VAL A 89 7.24 -20.80 -3.47
CA VAL A 89 7.12 -21.24 -2.08
C VAL A 89 8.47 -21.23 -1.35
N TYR A 90 9.57 -21.53 -2.04
CA TYR A 90 10.93 -21.57 -1.52
C TYR A 90 11.56 -20.18 -1.40
N GLU A 91 11.02 -19.17 -2.08
CA GLU A 91 11.51 -17.81 -1.94
C GLU A 91 11.25 -17.27 -0.53
N THR A 92 12.32 -16.75 0.05
CA THR A 92 12.28 -16.05 1.34
C THR A 92 11.90 -14.60 1.09
N GLY A 93 11.11 -14.03 2.00
CA GLY A 93 10.64 -12.65 1.88
C GLY A 93 9.16 -12.48 2.20
N ILE A 94 8.70 -11.24 2.03
CA ILE A 94 7.34 -10.76 2.31
C ILE A 94 6.89 -9.88 1.16
N GLU A 95 5.58 -9.74 0.99
CA GLU A 95 5.03 -8.79 0.03
C GLU A 95 5.20 -7.34 0.50
N TYR A 96 5.55 -6.44 -0.41
CA TYR A 96 5.56 -5.01 -0.14
C TYR A 96 5.27 -4.14 -1.37
N ILE A 97 4.77 -2.94 -1.11
CA ILE A 97 4.62 -1.84 -2.05
C ILE A 97 5.36 -0.63 -1.46
N VAL A 98 6.21 0.01 -2.27
CA VAL A 98 6.84 1.29 -1.90
C VAL A 98 6.75 2.29 -3.04
N ALA A 99 6.62 3.56 -2.71
CA ALA A 99 6.68 4.66 -3.69
C ALA A 99 7.36 5.88 -3.08
N LYS A 100 8.10 6.62 -3.90
CA LYS A 100 8.73 7.87 -3.44
C LYS A 100 7.74 9.03 -3.39
N GLY A 101 6.71 9.05 -4.22
CA GLY A 101 5.76 10.17 -4.32
C GLY A 101 6.40 11.41 -4.97
N PRO A 102 5.79 12.60 -4.81
CA PRO A 102 4.46 12.80 -4.22
C PRO A 102 3.36 12.13 -5.06
N LEU A 103 2.22 11.83 -4.45
CA LEU A 103 1.02 11.43 -5.20
C LEU A 103 0.35 12.68 -5.81
N ASP A 104 -0.13 12.57 -7.05
CA ASP A 104 -0.96 13.61 -7.69
C ASP A 104 -2.48 13.39 -7.51
N GLN A 105 -2.86 12.27 -6.90
CA GLN A 105 -4.22 11.96 -6.46
C GLN A 105 -4.18 10.99 -5.28
N ALA A 106 -5.25 10.97 -4.47
CA ALA A 106 -5.38 10.00 -3.40
C ALA A 106 -5.57 8.57 -3.95
N ILE A 107 -5.05 7.59 -3.20
CA ILE A 107 -5.15 6.16 -3.51
C ILE A 107 -5.69 5.38 -2.33
N ASN A 108 -6.36 4.27 -2.60
CA ASN A 108 -6.72 3.30 -1.58
C ASN A 108 -5.77 2.10 -1.63
N ILE A 109 -5.37 1.65 -0.46
CA ILE A 109 -4.64 0.39 -0.27
C ILE A 109 -5.63 -0.65 0.22
N LEU A 110 -5.62 -1.80 -0.43
CA LEU A 110 -6.46 -2.95 -0.09
C LEU A 110 -5.60 -4.20 0.10
N VAL A 111 -6.18 -5.19 0.76
CA VAL A 111 -5.67 -6.55 0.78
C VAL A 111 -6.75 -7.50 0.27
N TRP A 112 -6.41 -8.28 -0.75
CA TRP A 112 -7.20 -9.42 -1.17
C TRP A 112 -6.89 -10.60 -0.25
N ASN A 113 -7.82 -10.89 0.64
CA ASN A 113 -7.76 -12.05 1.51
C ASN A 113 -8.30 -13.30 0.80
N GLN A 114 -7.45 -14.32 0.64
CA GLN A 114 -7.77 -15.49 -0.18
C GLN A 114 -8.27 -16.70 0.62
N ASN A 115 -7.90 -16.81 1.89
CA ASN A 115 -8.12 -18.03 2.68
C ASN A 115 -8.71 -17.78 4.08
N GLY A 116 -9.19 -16.57 4.36
CA GLY A 116 -9.85 -16.22 5.62
C GLY A 116 -8.88 -16.01 6.79
N ARG A 117 -7.56 -16.18 6.59
CA ARG A 117 -6.57 -15.92 7.66
C ARG A 117 -6.48 -14.42 7.90
N THR A 118 -6.18 -14.02 9.14
CA THR A 118 -5.96 -12.60 9.46
C THR A 118 -4.66 -12.10 8.82
N PRO A 119 -4.71 -11.16 7.85
CA PRO A 119 -3.52 -10.49 7.36
C PRO A 119 -2.85 -9.68 8.48
N TYR A 120 -1.55 -9.46 8.35
CA TYR A 120 -0.85 -8.49 9.19
C TYR A 120 -0.01 -7.59 8.29
N ILE A 121 -0.48 -6.36 8.11
CA ILE A 121 0.11 -5.38 7.21
C ILE A 121 0.39 -4.10 8.01
N THR A 122 1.53 -3.48 7.78
CA THR A 122 1.80 -2.12 8.27
C THR A 122 1.91 -1.18 7.10
N TYR A 123 1.49 0.06 7.30
CA TYR A 123 1.68 1.13 6.34
C TYR A 123 2.30 2.34 7.01
N GLU A 124 3.05 3.08 6.20
CA GLU A 124 3.70 4.31 6.58
C GLU A 124 3.76 5.24 5.37
N TYR A 125 3.47 6.53 5.57
CA TYR A 125 3.64 7.57 4.55
C TYR A 125 3.79 8.94 5.22
N THR A 126 4.29 9.92 4.48
CA THR A 126 4.46 11.29 4.98
C THR A 126 3.48 12.22 4.28
N VAL A 127 2.89 13.15 5.04
CA VAL A 127 2.00 14.22 4.55
C VAL A 127 2.51 15.59 4.97
N LEU A 128 2.09 16.64 4.26
CA LEU A 128 2.22 18.02 4.74
C LEU A 128 1.27 18.25 5.93
N ARG A 129 1.73 19.00 6.94
CA ARG A 129 0.97 19.18 8.18
C ARG A 129 -0.31 20.02 8.01
N ASP A 130 -0.36 20.89 7.00
CA ASP A 130 -1.52 21.73 6.68
C ASP A 130 -2.65 20.97 5.94
N SER A 131 -2.48 19.66 5.73
CA SER A 131 -3.43 18.80 5.00
C SER A 131 -4.26 17.88 5.91
N LEU A 132 -4.22 18.08 7.24
CA LEU A 132 -5.06 17.39 8.24
C LEU A 132 -6.22 18.30 8.69
#